data_AF-A0A7K1T8I2-F1
#
_entry.id   AF-A0A7K1T8I2-F1
#
_cell.length_a   1.000
_cell.length_b   1.000
_cell.length_c   1.000
_cell.angle_alpha   90.00
_cell.angle_beta   90.00
_cell.angle_gamma   90.00
#
_symmetry.space_group_name_H-M   'P 1'
#
loop_
_entity.id
_entity.type
_entity.pdbx_description
1 polymer ?
#
loop_
_entity_poly.entity_id
_entity_poly.type
_entity_poly.pdbx_seq_one_letter_code
_entity_poly.pdbx_strand_id
1 'polypeptide(L)'
;NWETYGERSDALVLVRIDPVGHVITMVSVPRDTPYEYNGKVEKINQMFAVNGAAGAVTAVQDLTGVKISDYVEIEFAGLAEFVDSIGGIYVDVPYTIDYQVYTQDQAPVHIEAGNQLLNGEQCVALARMRTAYGDDQEAIRQSNVRAMAMALMKNVLQAPPVEIPGLIQN
;
A
#
# COMPACT_ATOMS: atom_id res chain seq x y z
N ASN A 1 -3.00 23.73 -11.90
CA ASN A 1 -1.58 23.49 -12.24
C ASN A 1 -1.06 22.36 -11.36
N TRP A 2 -1.36 21.12 -11.74
CA TRP A 2 -1.05 19.89 -10.98
C TRP A 2 0.13 19.10 -11.57
N GLU A 3 0.74 19.61 -12.65
CA GLU A 3 1.82 18.98 -13.42
C GLU A 3 3.23 19.17 -12.81
N THR A 4 3.37 19.40 -11.50
CA THR A 4 4.70 19.57 -10.87
C THR A 4 4.86 18.87 -9.52
N TYR A 5 3.84 18.13 -9.06
CA TYR A 5 4.05 17.18 -7.97
C TYR A 5 4.57 15.88 -8.58
N GLY A 6 5.89 15.70 -8.54
CA GLY A 6 6.50 14.42 -8.90
C GLY A 6 5.90 13.26 -8.12
N GLU A 7 5.96 12.06 -8.69
CA GLU A 7 5.42 10.83 -8.11
C GLU A 7 5.95 10.63 -6.67
N ARG A 8 5.08 10.12 -5.78
CA ARG A 8 5.43 9.86 -4.38
C ARG A 8 4.93 8.50 -3.97
N SER A 9 5.69 7.81 -3.12
CA SER A 9 5.22 6.59 -2.47
C SER A 9 4.24 6.95 -1.35
N ASP A 10 2.96 6.66 -1.53
CA ASP A 10 1.95 6.95 -0.49
C ASP A 10 1.96 5.90 0.63
N ALA A 11 2.32 4.65 0.35
CA ALA A 11 2.51 3.61 1.35
C ALA A 11 3.85 2.91 1.13
N LEU A 12 4.60 2.68 2.22
CA LEU A 12 5.86 1.97 2.21
C LEU A 12 5.76 0.80 3.20
N VAL A 13 6.03 -0.41 2.73
CA VAL A 13 6.00 -1.62 3.54
C VAL A 13 7.28 -2.42 3.25
N LEU A 14 8.08 -2.66 4.29
CA LEU A 14 9.21 -3.57 4.23
C LEU A 14 8.70 -4.99 4.52
N VAL A 15 8.96 -5.90 3.59
CA VAL A 15 8.53 -7.30 3.68
C VAL A 15 9.74 -8.22 3.78
N ARG A 16 9.72 -9.13 4.76
CA ARG A 16 10.67 -10.26 4.86
C ARG A 16 9.90 -11.55 4.64
N ILE A 17 10.35 -12.36 3.68
CA ILE A 17 9.83 -13.71 3.43
C ILE A 17 10.88 -14.71 3.91
N ASP A 18 10.51 -15.56 4.86
CA ASP A 18 11.35 -16.64 5.38
C ASP A 18 10.77 -17.99 4.96
N PRO A 19 11.28 -18.59 3.86
CA PRO A 19 10.74 -19.84 3.35
C PRO A 19 11.06 -21.05 4.25
N VAL A 20 12.11 -20.96 5.07
CA VAL A 20 12.51 -22.05 5.99
C VAL A 20 11.67 -22.01 7.26
N GLY A 21 11.48 -20.80 7.82
CA GLY A 21 10.64 -20.60 8.99
C GLY A 21 9.14 -20.58 8.70
N HIS A 22 8.74 -20.49 7.43
CA HIS A 22 7.36 -20.27 6.97
C HIS A 22 6.72 -19.00 7.57
N VAL A 23 7.51 -17.93 7.66
CA VAL A 23 7.06 -16.64 8.24
C VAL A 23 7.20 -15.53 7.22
N ILE A 24 6.14 -14.73 7.08
CA ILE A 24 6.16 -13.44 6.41
C ILE A 24 6.08 -12.36 7.48
N THR A 25 7.00 -11.40 7.47
CA THR A 25 6.99 -10.24 8.36
C THR A 25 6.81 -8.99 7.53
N MET A 26 5.88 -8.12 7.93
CA MET A 26 5.63 -6.84 7.28
C MET A 26 5.73 -5.71 8.28
N VAL A 27 6.52 -4.69 7.94
CA VAL A 27 6.70 -3.48 8.73
C VAL A 27 6.39 -2.29 7.86
N SER A 28 5.40 -1.48 8.27
CA SER A 28 5.11 -0.23 7.57
C SER A 28 6.16 0.82 7.93
N VAL A 29 6.65 1.54 6.93
CA VAL A 29 7.50 2.71 7.10
C VAL A 29 6.60 3.95 6.95
N PRO A 30 6.41 4.77 8.00
CA PRO A 30 5.61 5.98 7.88
C PRO A 30 6.16 6.90 6.79
N ARG A 31 5.28 7.36 5.90
CA ARG A 31 5.70 8.15 4.72
C ARG A 31 6.37 9.48 5.08
N ASP A 32 6.00 10.02 6.24
CA ASP A 32 6.49 11.28 6.79
C ASP A 32 7.72 11.07 7.71
N THR A 33 8.30 9.86 7.77
CA THR A 33 9.54 9.58 8.52
C THR A 33 10.63 10.58 8.08
N PRO A 34 11.26 11.32 9.01
CA PRO A 34 12.37 12.21 8.71
C PRO A 34 13.55 11.43 8.11
N TYR A 35 14.08 11.92 7.01
CA TYR A 35 15.20 11.32 6.29
C TYR A 35 16.19 12.40 5.86
N GLU A 36 17.47 12.23 6.19
CA GLU A 36 18.50 13.18 5.79
C GLU A 36 18.92 12.92 4.35
N TYR A 37 18.71 13.91 3.48
CA TYR A 37 19.09 13.87 2.08
C TYR A 37 19.76 15.19 1.68
N ASN A 38 21.01 15.11 1.19
CA ASN A 38 21.82 16.27 0.79
C ASN A 38 21.92 17.37 1.87
N GLY A 39 22.10 16.97 3.13
CA GLY A 39 22.24 17.88 4.27
C GLY A 39 20.94 18.59 4.68
N LYS A 40 19.78 18.11 4.22
CA LYS A 40 18.46 18.58 4.62
C LYS A 40 17.61 17.42 5.12
N VAL A 41 16.71 17.70 6.05
CA VAL A 41 15.71 16.74 6.50
C VAL A 41 14.50 16.83 5.58
N GLU A 42 14.25 15.76 4.85
CA GLU A 42 13.08 15.57 4.01
C GLU A 42 12.19 14.45 4.57
N LYS A 43 10.99 14.30 4.00
CA LYS A 43 10.15 13.12 4.28
C LYS A 43 10.61 11.97 3.39
N ILE A 44 10.71 10.76 3.96
CA ILE A 44 11.20 9.59 3.22
C ILE A 44 10.42 9.31 1.93
N ASN A 45 9.13 9.61 1.88
CA ASN A 45 8.31 9.40 0.68
C ASN A 45 8.67 10.31 -0.51
N GLN A 46 9.37 11.41 -0.27
CA GLN A 46 9.86 12.27 -1.33
C GLN A 46 11.00 11.62 -2.10
N MET A 47 11.66 10.61 -1.54
CA MET A 47 12.78 9.95 -2.21
C MET A 47 12.32 9.20 -3.47
N PHE A 48 11.03 8.87 -3.56
CA PHE A 48 10.43 8.41 -4.80
C PHE A 48 10.47 9.49 -5.90
N ALA A 49 10.14 10.74 -5.58
CA ALA A 49 10.20 11.84 -6.55
C ALA A 49 11.65 12.16 -6.99
N VAL A 50 12.64 11.80 -6.18
CA VAL A 50 14.06 12.04 -6.46
C VAL A 50 14.61 11.05 -7.50
N ASN A 51 14.30 9.76 -7.37
CA ASN A 51 14.87 8.72 -8.23
C ASN A 51 13.97 7.49 -8.39
N GLY A 52 12.66 7.70 -8.45
CA GLY A 52 11.64 6.64 -8.52
C GLY A 52 11.76 5.62 -7.39
N ALA A 53 11.40 4.37 -7.69
CA ALA A 53 11.51 3.26 -6.76
C ALA A 53 12.93 3.09 -6.18
N ALA A 54 13.98 3.33 -6.96
CA ALA A 54 15.37 3.20 -6.49
C ALA A 54 15.69 4.21 -5.36
N GLY A 55 15.14 5.43 -5.44
CA GLY A 55 15.27 6.42 -4.37
C GLY A 55 14.56 6.00 -3.09
N ALA A 56 13.32 5.52 -3.20
CA ALA A 56 12.57 5.00 -2.06
C ALA A 56 13.26 3.77 -1.41
N VAL A 57 13.71 2.80 -2.22
CA VAL A 57 14.44 1.62 -1.74
C VAL A 57 15.70 2.04 -0.99
N THR A 58 16.52 2.92 -1.56
CA THR A 58 17.76 3.40 -0.93
C THR A 58 17.47 4.02 0.43
N ALA A 59 16.49 4.90 0.51
CA ALA A 59 16.16 5.58 1.76
C ALA A 59 15.64 4.60 2.84
N VAL A 60 14.87 3.58 2.47
CA VAL A 60 14.42 2.54 3.41
C VAL A 60 15.59 1.66 3.86
N GLN A 61 16.52 1.30 2.97
CA GLN A 61 17.73 0.57 3.36
C GLN A 61 18.57 1.40 4.35
N ASP A 62 18.78 2.68 4.08
CA ASP A 62 19.57 3.57 4.94
C ASP A 62 18.91 3.77 6.30
N LEU A 63 17.57 3.91 6.33
CA LEU A 63 16.80 4.03 7.57
C LEU A 63 16.88 2.76 8.44
N THR A 64 16.84 1.58 7.81
CA THR A 64 16.66 0.30 8.51
C THR A 64 17.95 -0.51 8.69
N GLY A 65 18.98 -0.20 7.91
CA GLY A 65 20.18 -1.02 7.77
C GLY A 65 19.96 -2.36 7.06
N VAL A 66 18.76 -2.62 6.54
CA VAL A 66 18.41 -3.88 5.88
C VAL A 66 18.66 -3.76 4.39
N LYS A 67 19.39 -4.71 3.81
CA LYS A 67 19.55 -4.81 2.36
C LYS A 67 18.26 -5.36 1.73
N ILE A 68 17.69 -4.61 0.80
CA ILE A 68 16.50 -4.97 0.04
C ILE A 68 16.96 -5.64 -1.27
N SER A 69 16.44 -6.84 -1.54
CA SER A 69 16.77 -7.60 -2.76
C SER A 69 15.89 -7.21 -3.94
N ASP A 70 14.61 -6.94 -3.68
CA ASP A 70 13.56 -6.76 -4.67
C ASP A 70 12.58 -5.69 -4.17
N TYR A 71 11.85 -5.09 -5.10
CA TYR A 71 10.77 -4.16 -4.79
C TYR A 71 9.54 -4.47 -5.64
N VAL A 72 8.38 -4.10 -5.12
CA VAL A 72 7.11 -4.10 -5.85
C VAL A 72 6.52 -2.71 -5.72
N GLU A 73 6.11 -2.16 -6.85
CA GLU A 73 5.40 -0.90 -6.94
C GLU A 73 4.01 -1.16 -7.50
N ILE A 74 3.00 -0.56 -6.88
CA ILE A 74 1.60 -0.70 -7.30
C ILE A 74 1.00 0.69 -7.36
N GLU A 75 0.60 1.12 -8.55
CA GLU A 75 -0.20 2.31 -8.74
C GLU A 75 -1.66 2.05 -8.34
N PHE A 76 -2.39 3.08 -7.92
CA PHE A 76 -3.78 2.90 -7.49
C PHE A 76 -4.70 2.35 -8.59
N ALA A 77 -4.47 2.71 -9.85
CA ALA A 77 -5.20 2.16 -10.98
C ALA A 77 -4.96 0.64 -11.10
N GLY A 78 -3.68 0.23 -11.09
CA GLY A 78 -3.31 -1.19 -11.12
C GLY A 78 -3.83 -1.98 -9.92
N LEU A 79 -3.88 -1.38 -8.72
CA LEU A 79 -4.51 -2.00 -7.55
C LEU A 79 -6.00 -2.28 -7.80
N ALA A 80 -6.74 -1.29 -8.30
CA ALA A 80 -8.18 -1.44 -8.54
C ALA A 80 -8.45 -2.51 -9.60
N GLU A 81 -7.77 -2.42 -10.74
CA GLU A 81 -7.91 -3.37 -11.85
C GLU A 81 -7.58 -4.80 -11.42
N PHE A 82 -6.48 -4.97 -10.67
CA PHE A 82 -6.10 -6.29 -10.17
C PHE A 82 -7.15 -6.89 -9.24
N VAL A 83 -7.63 -6.11 -8.25
CA VAL A 83 -8.66 -6.57 -7.30
C VAL A 83 -9.95 -6.96 -8.02
N ASP A 84 -10.39 -6.15 -8.98
CA ASP A 84 -11.62 -6.43 -9.74
C ASP A 84 -11.44 -7.66 -10.64
N SER A 85 -10.26 -7.86 -11.23
CA SER A 85 -9.95 -9.01 -12.09
C SER A 85 -10.06 -10.36 -11.36
N ILE A 86 -9.80 -10.36 -10.05
CA ILE A 86 -9.91 -11.56 -9.19
C ILE A 86 -11.26 -11.66 -8.46
N GLY A 87 -12.23 -10.80 -8.80
CA GLY A 87 -13.57 -10.80 -8.21
C GLY A 87 -13.64 -10.20 -6.80
N GLY A 88 -12.65 -9.37 -6.44
CA GLY A 88 -12.54 -8.74 -5.13
C GLY A 88 -11.67 -9.50 -4.13
N ILE A 89 -11.42 -8.87 -2.98
CA ILE A 89 -10.62 -9.46 -1.90
C ILE A 89 -11.34 -9.37 -0.54
N TYR A 90 -11.25 -10.42 0.27
CA TYR A 90 -11.73 -10.37 1.65
C TYR A 90 -10.71 -9.67 2.54
N VAL A 91 -11.07 -8.53 3.10
CA VAL A 91 -10.21 -7.74 4.00
C VAL A 91 -10.89 -7.62 5.35
N ASP A 92 -10.15 -7.96 6.41
CA ASP A 92 -10.54 -7.70 7.78
C ASP A 92 -10.21 -6.24 8.13
N VAL A 93 -11.21 -5.37 7.95
CA VAL A 93 -11.05 -3.92 8.13
C VAL A 93 -11.09 -3.60 9.63
N PRO A 94 -10.03 -3.01 10.22
CA PRO A 94 -9.96 -2.86 11.67
C PRO A 94 -10.95 -1.82 12.24
N TYR A 95 -11.46 -0.90 11.42
CA TYR A 95 -12.38 0.18 11.83
C TYR A 95 -13.35 0.52 10.70
N THR A 96 -14.59 0.93 11.03
CA THR A 96 -15.54 1.47 10.04
C THR A 96 -14.99 2.76 9.44
N ILE A 97 -15.24 2.95 8.15
CA ILE A 97 -14.66 3.97 7.29
C ILE A 97 -15.75 4.67 6.50
N ASP A 98 -15.73 5.99 6.58
CA ASP A 98 -16.48 6.91 5.70
C ASP A 98 -15.50 7.81 4.97
N TYR A 99 -15.30 7.59 3.67
CA TYR A 99 -14.30 8.33 2.90
C TYR A 99 -14.90 9.01 1.67
N GLN A 100 -14.89 10.33 1.66
CA GLN A 100 -15.12 11.11 0.45
C GLN A 100 -13.80 11.24 -0.33
N VAL A 101 -13.74 10.66 -1.54
CA VAL A 101 -12.55 10.82 -2.38
C VAL A 101 -12.40 12.29 -2.79
N TYR A 102 -11.17 12.81 -2.77
CA TYR A 102 -10.87 14.22 -3.06
C TYR A 102 -11.26 14.70 -4.46
N THR A 103 -11.49 13.78 -5.40
CA THR A 103 -12.08 14.10 -6.70
C THR A 103 -13.59 14.23 -6.51
N GLN A 104 -14.13 15.44 -6.70
CA GLN A 104 -15.54 15.80 -6.45
C GLN A 104 -16.56 14.95 -7.24
N ASP A 105 -16.09 14.14 -8.19
CA ASP A 105 -16.92 13.32 -9.08
C ASP A 105 -17.08 11.85 -8.62
N GLN A 106 -16.48 11.46 -7.48
CA GLN A 106 -16.62 10.10 -6.94
C GLN A 106 -17.53 10.07 -5.71
N ALA A 107 -18.36 9.02 -5.64
CA ALA A 107 -19.25 8.81 -4.51
C ALA A 107 -18.43 8.57 -3.22
N PRO A 108 -18.93 9.01 -2.06
CA PRO A 108 -18.34 8.61 -0.80
C PRO A 108 -18.34 7.08 -0.68
N VAL A 109 -17.20 6.54 -0.24
CA VAL A 109 -17.01 5.13 0.02
C VAL A 109 -17.26 4.87 1.51
N HIS A 110 -18.18 3.95 1.79
CA HIS A 110 -18.47 3.47 3.14
C HIS A 110 -18.06 2.00 3.26
N ILE A 111 -17.27 1.66 4.27
CA ILE A 111 -16.77 0.31 4.53
C ILE A 111 -16.86 0.05 6.03
N GLU A 112 -17.57 -0.99 6.44
CA GLU A 112 -17.74 -1.31 7.86
C GLU A 112 -16.48 -1.92 8.48
N ALA A 113 -16.37 -1.96 9.81
CA ALA A 113 -15.35 -2.80 10.44
C ALA A 113 -15.64 -4.30 10.23
N GLY A 114 -14.59 -5.10 10.17
CA GLY A 114 -14.64 -6.56 10.06
C GLY A 114 -14.34 -7.09 8.65
N ASN A 115 -14.37 -8.42 8.55
CA ASN A 115 -14.05 -9.13 7.33
C ASN A 115 -15.17 -9.05 6.30
N GLN A 116 -14.90 -8.41 5.17
CA GLN A 116 -15.86 -8.25 4.08
C GLN A 116 -15.17 -8.29 2.72
N LEU A 117 -15.95 -8.59 1.68
CA LEU A 117 -15.47 -8.59 0.30
C LEU A 117 -15.41 -7.17 -0.22
N LEU A 118 -14.23 -6.74 -0.66
CA LEU A 118 -13.98 -5.41 -1.20
C LEU A 118 -13.63 -5.47 -2.68
N ASN A 119 -14.15 -4.50 -3.44
CA ASN A 119 -13.79 -4.26 -4.83
C ASN A 119 -12.58 -3.32 -4.96
N GLY A 120 -12.13 -3.09 -6.20
CA GLY A 120 -10.97 -2.25 -6.50
C GLY A 120 -11.10 -0.82 -5.99
N GLU A 121 -12.25 -0.18 -6.20
CA GLU A 121 -12.54 1.17 -5.72
C GLU A 121 -12.43 1.28 -4.19
N GLN A 122 -13.03 0.32 -3.47
CA GLN A 122 -12.96 0.25 -2.01
C GLN A 122 -11.54 0.03 -1.51
N CYS A 123 -10.74 -0.80 -2.19
CA CYS A 123 -9.33 -1.02 -1.85
C CYS A 123 -8.48 0.24 -2.06
N VAL A 124 -8.70 0.97 -3.15
CA VAL A 124 -8.02 2.26 -3.38
C VAL A 124 -8.43 3.29 -2.31
N ALA A 125 -9.71 3.36 -1.94
CA ALA A 125 -10.18 4.22 -0.88
C ALA A 125 -9.46 3.90 0.46
N LEU A 126 -9.40 2.63 0.83
CA LEU A 126 -8.66 2.15 2.02
C LEU A 126 -7.18 2.51 2.00
N ALA A 127 -6.51 2.43 0.85
CA ALA A 127 -5.09 2.74 0.70
C ALA A 127 -4.79 4.24 0.88
N ARG A 128 -5.72 5.10 0.45
CA ARG A 128 -5.54 6.56 0.38
C ARG A 128 -6.06 7.32 1.59
N MET A 129 -7.02 6.75 2.31
CA MET A 129 -7.74 7.45 3.36
C MET A 129 -6.82 7.94 4.49
N ARG A 130 -6.98 9.22 4.86
CA ARG A 130 -6.33 9.86 6.01
C ARG A 130 -7.30 10.63 6.90
N THR A 131 -8.33 11.26 6.34
CA THR A 131 -9.09 12.33 7.02
C THR A 131 -10.37 11.92 7.74
N ALA A 132 -10.71 10.63 7.79
CA ALA A 132 -11.93 10.17 8.48
C ALA A 132 -11.68 9.29 9.71
N TYR A 133 -10.43 9.20 10.14
CA TYR A 133 -10.11 8.71 11.48
C TYR A 133 -9.89 9.92 12.40
N GLY A 134 -10.29 9.81 13.66
CA GLY A 134 -10.00 10.83 14.68
C GLY A 134 -8.49 10.94 14.92
N ASP A 135 -8.01 10.37 16.03
CA ASP A 135 -6.58 10.25 16.31
C ASP A 135 -5.94 9.07 15.53
N ASP A 136 -4.62 9.08 15.32
CA ASP A 136 -3.82 8.00 14.71
C ASP A 136 -4.11 7.61 13.24
N GLN A 137 -4.58 8.57 12.45
CA GLN A 137 -4.89 8.44 11.01
C GLN A 137 -3.86 7.67 10.18
N GLU A 138 -2.57 7.96 10.36
CA GLU A 138 -1.49 7.31 9.60
C GLU A 138 -1.28 5.86 10.03
N ALA A 139 -1.41 5.55 11.33
CA ALA A 139 -1.28 4.19 11.83
C ALA A 139 -2.42 3.30 11.32
N ILE A 140 -3.65 3.83 11.27
CA ILE A 140 -4.81 3.11 10.75
C ILE A 140 -4.64 2.84 9.26
N ARG A 141 -4.26 3.84 8.47
CA ARG A 141 -3.98 3.67 7.04
C ARG A 141 -2.91 2.60 6.80
N GLN A 142 -1.83 2.61 7.58
CA GLN A 142 -0.81 1.57 7.50
C GLN A 142 -1.35 0.18 7.85
N SER A 143 -2.24 0.08 8.83
CA SER A 143 -2.92 -1.17 9.19
C SER A 143 -3.75 -1.70 8.02
N ASN A 144 -4.52 -0.83 7.36
CA ASN A 144 -5.35 -1.20 6.21
C ASN A 144 -4.50 -1.67 5.04
N VAL A 145 -3.40 -0.96 4.73
CA VAL A 145 -2.48 -1.37 3.66
C VAL A 145 -1.89 -2.76 3.94
N ARG A 146 -1.49 -3.05 5.19
CA ARG A 146 -1.00 -4.38 5.56
C ARG A 146 -2.10 -5.44 5.48
N ALA A 147 -3.32 -5.12 5.90
CA ALA A 147 -4.46 -6.04 5.80
C ALA A 147 -4.78 -6.39 4.34
N MET A 148 -4.78 -5.40 3.44
CA MET A 148 -4.94 -5.62 2.00
C MET A 148 -3.79 -6.43 1.41
N ALA A 149 -2.54 -6.13 1.76
CA ALA A 149 -1.39 -6.92 1.30
C ALA A 149 -1.49 -8.39 1.73
N MET A 150 -1.90 -8.65 2.98
CA MET A 150 -2.19 -10.02 3.46
C MET A 150 -3.30 -10.70 2.67
N ALA A 151 -4.40 -9.98 2.42
CA ALA A 151 -5.54 -10.51 1.67
C ALA A 151 -5.17 -10.87 0.22
N LEU A 152 -4.44 -9.99 -0.47
CA LEU A 152 -3.94 -10.23 -1.83
C LEU A 152 -3.02 -11.45 -1.87
N MET A 153 -2.03 -11.52 -0.97
CA MET A 153 -1.15 -12.68 -0.87
C MET A 153 -1.93 -13.98 -0.64
N LYS A 154 -2.92 -13.96 0.27
CA LYS A 154 -3.74 -15.13 0.57
C LYS A 154 -4.57 -15.57 -0.64
N ASN A 155 -5.19 -14.64 -1.35
CA ASN A 155 -5.98 -14.96 -2.55
C ASN A 155 -5.11 -15.57 -3.64
N VAL A 156 -3.93 -14.99 -3.91
CA VAL A 156 -2.99 -15.54 -4.91
C VAL A 156 -2.50 -16.94 -4.51
N LEU A 157 -2.21 -17.18 -3.23
CA LEU A 157 -1.77 -18.49 -2.74
C LEU A 157 -2.89 -19.55 -2.74
N GLN A 158 -4.15 -19.14 -2.73
CA GLN A 158 -5.30 -20.03 -2.82
C GLN A 158 -5.72 -20.30 -4.27
N ALA A 159 -5.28 -19.49 -5.22
CA ALA A 159 -5.53 -19.71 -6.63
C ALA A 159 -4.80 -20.99 -7.13
N PRO A 160 -5.39 -21.73 -8.08
CA PRO A 160 -4.70 -22.84 -8.74
C PRO A 160 -3.34 -22.38 -9.30
N PRO A 161 -2.24 -23.13 -9.11
CA PRO A 161 -0.91 -22.72 -9.58
C PRO A 161 -0.83 -22.39 -11.08
N VAL A 162 -1.72 -22.96 -11.89
CA VAL A 162 -1.83 -22.72 -13.33
C VAL A 162 -2.44 -21.35 -13.67
N GLU A 163 -3.16 -20.72 -12.74
CA GLU A 163 -3.81 -19.42 -12.92
C GLU A 163 -2.92 -18.27 -12.43
N ILE A 164 -1.97 -18.53 -11.52
CA ILE A 164 -1.06 -17.52 -10.94
C ILE A 164 -0.34 -16.67 -12.01
N PRO A 165 0.23 -17.23 -13.09
CA PRO A 165 0.88 -16.40 -14.12
C PRO A 165 -0.06 -15.39 -14.77
N GLY A 166 -1.34 -15.76 -14.96
CA GLY A 166 -2.35 -14.87 -15.53
C GLY A 166 -2.81 -13.76 -14.59
N LEU A 167 -2.56 -13.92 -13.28
CA LEU A 167 -2.83 -12.88 -12.27
C LEU A 167 -1.75 -11.79 -12.24
N ILE A 168 -0.53 -12.10 -12.67
CA ILE A 168 0.63 -11.18 -12.58
C ILE A 168 0.82 -10.36 -13.88
N GLN A 169 0.23 -10.80 -14.99
CA GLN A 169 0.48 -10.25 -16.34
C GLN A 169 -0.57 -9.26 -16.85
N ASN A 170 -1.59 -8.92 -16.05
CA ASN A 170 -2.60 -7.94 -16.42
C ASN A 170 -2.24 -6.55 -15.90
#